data_AF-A0A937AA18-F1
#
_entry.id   AF-A0A937AA18-F1
#
_cell.length_a   1.000
_cell.length_b   1.000
_cell.length_c   1.000
_cell.angle_alpha   90.00
_cell.angle_beta   90.00
_cell.angle_gamma   90.00
#
_symmetry.space_group_name_H-M   'P 1'
#
loop_
_entity.id
_entity.type
_entity.pdbx_description
1 polymer ?
#
loop_
_entity_poly.entity_id
_entity_poly.type
_entity_poly.pdbx_seq_one_letter_code
_entity_poly.pdbx_strand_id
1 'polypeptide(L)'
;MEYKIIWKHFEKSSEIGKHLDAKSDFSLPYFIDGEEMEKFEKQEAVSLNHIHLVRGLLVGYFDKPPKVDTSFAQSKATEIIMEQLPNFGAASLESLILDLSTYLRDTFGQLTSMQSLSTGVELVPTSNTLKYDCCIDLINCIDDNQLPHKEAGIEKLQQLLSEINPKMLNSELLEDYKQMQEILKEFQAS
;
A
#
# COMPACT_ATOMS: atom_id res chain seq x y z
N MET A 1 4.24 15.26 -6.26
CA MET A 1 5.66 15.05 -5.92
C MET A 1 6.08 13.72 -6.54
N GLU A 2 7.34 13.56 -6.95
CA GLU A 2 7.82 12.27 -7.46
C GLU A 2 8.42 11.41 -6.33
N TYR A 3 8.37 10.09 -6.51
CA TYR A 3 8.96 9.11 -5.60
C TYR A 3 9.51 7.91 -6.39
N LYS A 4 10.34 7.10 -5.74
CA LYS A 4 10.79 5.80 -6.25
C LYS A 4 10.70 4.73 -5.16
N ILE A 5 10.34 3.51 -5.56
CA ILE A 5 10.53 2.33 -4.74
C ILE A 5 11.89 1.73 -5.10
N ILE A 6 12.80 1.69 -4.13
CA ILE A 6 14.08 1.00 -4.27
C ILE A 6 14.05 -0.31 -3.48
N TRP A 7 14.60 -1.37 -4.06
CA TRP A 7 14.70 -2.67 -3.42
C TRP A 7 16.12 -2.84 -2.90
N LYS A 8 16.29 -2.75 -1.58
CA LYS A 8 17.60 -2.88 -0.94
C LYS A 8 17.85 -4.32 -0.54
N HIS A 9 18.95 -4.87 -1.01
CA HIS A 9 19.43 -6.21 -0.67
C HIS A 9 20.06 -6.23 0.73
N PHE A 10 19.80 -7.31 1.47
CA PHE A 10 20.37 -7.60 2.77
C PHE A 10 20.85 -9.04 2.81
N GLU A 11 22.03 -9.23 3.40
CA GLU A 11 22.51 -10.56 3.76
C GLU A 11 21.70 -11.11 4.93
N LYS A 12 21.44 -12.41 4.94
CA LYS A 12 20.78 -13.07 6.09
C LYS A 12 21.54 -12.90 7.41
N SER A 13 22.86 -12.75 7.33
CA SER A 13 23.77 -12.54 8.47
C SER A 13 23.76 -11.12 9.01
N SER A 14 23.14 -10.17 8.32
CA SER A 14 23.01 -8.79 8.81
C SER A 14 22.15 -8.72 10.07
N GLU A 15 22.26 -7.64 10.83
CA GLU A 15 21.46 -7.45 12.06
C GLU A 15 19.96 -7.52 11.78
N ILE A 16 19.50 -6.90 10.68
CA ILE A 16 18.10 -6.99 10.25
C ILE A 16 17.73 -8.40 9.78
N GLY A 17 18.65 -9.13 9.14
CA GLY A 17 18.44 -10.52 8.76
C GLY A 17 18.24 -11.44 9.96
N LYS A 18 19.04 -11.25 11.02
CA LYS A 18 18.86 -11.98 12.28
C LYS A 18 17.55 -11.58 12.97
N HIS A 19 17.24 -10.28 13.03
CA HIS A 19 16.02 -9.76 13.65
C HIS A 19 14.76 -10.36 13.01
N LEU A 20 14.72 -10.45 11.67
CA LEU A 20 13.59 -11.00 10.92
C LEU A 20 13.64 -12.52 10.72
N ASP A 21 14.58 -13.22 11.36
CA ASP A 21 14.81 -14.68 11.21
C ASP A 21 14.96 -15.14 9.74
N ALA A 22 15.72 -14.39 8.94
CA ALA A 22 15.92 -14.67 7.53
C ALA A 22 16.71 -15.97 7.29
N LYS A 23 16.19 -16.85 6.43
CA LYS A 23 16.84 -18.13 6.07
C LYS A 23 17.79 -18.00 4.88
N SER A 24 17.60 -16.99 4.05
CA SER A 24 18.40 -16.62 2.90
C SER A 24 18.56 -15.11 2.85
N ASP A 25 19.46 -14.64 1.98
CA ASP A 25 19.50 -13.21 1.65
C ASP A 25 18.15 -12.79 1.06
N PHE A 26 17.83 -11.51 1.23
CA PHE A 26 16.51 -10.98 0.93
C PHE A 26 16.60 -9.51 0.52
N SER A 27 15.50 -8.97 0.03
CA SER A 27 15.38 -7.54 -0.24
C SER A 27 14.15 -6.95 0.43
N LEU A 28 14.23 -5.69 0.83
CA LEU A 28 13.10 -4.93 1.34
C LEU A 28 12.87 -3.68 0.48
N PRO A 29 11.61 -3.31 0.22
CA PRO A 29 11.29 -2.09 -0.51
C PRO A 29 11.39 -0.87 0.41
N TYR A 30 11.95 0.21 -0.13
CA TYR A 30 12.00 1.51 0.50
C TYR A 30 11.41 2.55 -0.44
N PHE A 31 10.45 3.31 0.05
CA PHE A 31 9.89 4.47 -0.62
C PHE A 31 10.79 5.66 -0.35
N ILE A 32 11.42 6.19 -1.40
CA ILE A 32 12.25 7.38 -1.33
C ILE A 32 11.60 8.52 -2.12
N ASP A 33 11.59 9.69 -1.51
CA ASP A 33 11.05 10.93 -2.06
C ASP A 33 11.98 12.09 -1.68
N GLY A 34 11.72 13.28 -2.22
CA GLY A 34 12.41 14.53 -1.83
C GLY A 34 13.95 14.42 -1.87
N GLU A 35 14.59 14.82 -0.77
CA GLU A 35 16.07 14.86 -0.66
C GLU A 35 16.71 13.48 -0.87
N GLU A 36 16.09 12.40 -0.39
CA GLU A 36 16.63 11.05 -0.52
C GLU A 36 16.52 10.52 -1.96
N MET A 37 15.48 10.94 -2.68
CA MET A 37 15.37 10.67 -4.12
C MET A 37 16.45 11.43 -4.91
N GLU A 38 16.70 12.71 -4.58
CA GLU A 38 17.78 13.48 -5.22
C GLU A 38 19.17 12.88 -4.98
N LYS A 39 19.47 12.44 -3.76
CA LYS A 39 20.71 11.73 -3.43
C LYS A 39 20.85 10.45 -4.25
N PHE A 40 19.77 9.67 -4.33
CA PHE A 40 19.76 8.44 -5.11
C PHE A 40 20.08 8.69 -6.59
N GLU A 41 19.49 9.72 -7.19
CA GLU A 41 19.73 10.09 -8.59
C GLU A 41 21.17 10.56 -8.85
N LYS A 42 21.78 11.22 -7.88
CA LYS A 42 23.20 11.64 -7.92
C LYS A 42 24.18 10.52 -7.55
N GLN A 43 23.67 9.31 -7.28
CA GLN A 43 24.47 8.16 -6.81
C GLN A 43 25.19 8.44 -5.48
N GLU A 44 24.59 9.29 -4.65
CA GLU A 44 25.06 9.61 -3.30
C GLU A 44 24.49 8.62 -2.28
N ALA A 45 25.04 8.65 -1.06
CA ALA A 45 24.56 7.81 0.02
C ALA A 45 23.17 8.25 0.49
N VAL A 46 22.20 7.34 0.37
CA VAL A 46 20.81 7.52 0.84
C VAL A 46 20.68 7.07 2.29
N SER A 47 20.04 7.89 3.12
CA SER A 47 19.74 7.61 4.53
C SER A 47 18.35 6.98 4.66
N LEU A 48 18.31 5.65 4.60
CA LEU A 48 17.08 4.88 4.73
C LEU A 48 16.66 4.73 6.19
N ASN A 49 15.40 5.02 6.49
CA ASN A 49 14.83 4.99 7.82
C ASN A 49 13.52 4.16 7.83
N HIS A 50 12.86 4.09 8.99
CA HIS A 50 11.63 3.32 9.18
C HIS A 50 10.47 3.84 8.33
N ILE A 51 10.35 5.15 8.08
CA ILE A 51 9.25 5.69 7.28
C ILE A 51 9.38 5.34 5.80
N HIS A 52 10.62 5.34 5.28
CA HIS A 52 10.90 4.85 3.92
C HIS A 52 10.55 3.36 3.81
N LEU A 53 10.88 2.55 4.83
CA LEU A 53 10.56 1.11 4.83
C LEU A 53 9.06 0.84 4.87
N VAL A 54 8.31 1.46 5.79
CA VAL A 54 6.87 1.22 5.93
C VAL A 54 6.13 1.66 4.67
N ARG A 55 6.40 2.86 4.16
CA ARG A 55 5.81 3.31 2.89
C ARG A 55 6.23 2.43 1.72
N GLY A 56 7.48 1.96 1.72
CA GLY A 56 8.01 1.03 0.71
C GLY A 56 7.25 -0.28 0.70
N LEU A 57 6.97 -0.85 1.87
CA LEU A 57 6.17 -2.06 2.00
C LEU A 57 4.73 -1.84 1.57
N LEU A 58 4.11 -0.70 1.93
CA LEU A 58 2.73 -0.41 1.56
C LEU A 58 2.55 -0.19 0.07
N VAL A 59 3.46 0.54 -0.59
CA VAL A 59 3.32 0.88 -2.01
C VAL A 59 3.92 -0.19 -2.92
N GLY A 60 5.05 -0.78 -2.51
CA GLY A 60 5.79 -1.76 -3.30
C GLY A 60 5.41 -3.23 -3.04
N TYR A 61 4.39 -3.52 -2.23
CA TYR A 61 4.03 -4.90 -1.85
C TYR A 61 3.81 -5.82 -3.05
N PHE A 62 3.10 -5.32 -4.07
CA PHE A 62 2.76 -6.06 -5.28
C PHE A 62 3.75 -5.86 -6.42
N ASP A 63 4.84 -5.10 -6.20
CA ASP A 63 5.86 -4.89 -7.23
C ASP A 63 6.54 -6.21 -7.61
N LYS A 64 6.98 -6.27 -8.87
CA LYS A 64 7.75 -7.39 -9.44
C LYS A 64 9.05 -6.87 -10.05
N PRO A 65 9.96 -6.28 -9.25
CA PRO A 65 11.26 -5.83 -9.72
C PRO A 65 12.04 -6.97 -10.42
N PRO A 66 12.74 -6.70 -11.54
CA PRO A 66 13.54 -7.71 -12.20
C PRO A 66 14.61 -8.30 -11.27
N LYS A 67 14.69 -9.63 -11.21
CA LYS A 67 15.73 -10.39 -10.47
C LYS A 67 15.73 -10.20 -8.95
N VAL A 68 14.66 -9.65 -8.37
CA VAL A 68 14.50 -9.53 -6.91
C VAL A 68 13.32 -10.39 -6.49
N ASP A 69 13.55 -11.27 -5.51
CA ASP A 69 12.50 -12.07 -4.88
C ASP A 69 11.81 -11.24 -3.80
N THR A 70 10.54 -10.92 -4.02
CA THR A 70 9.73 -10.10 -3.12
C THR A 70 8.98 -10.91 -2.06
N SER A 71 9.01 -12.24 -2.14
CA SER A 71 8.23 -13.12 -1.26
C SER A 71 8.60 -12.96 0.21
N PHE A 72 9.89 -12.77 0.51
CA PHE A 72 10.33 -12.52 1.88
C PHE A 72 9.71 -11.24 2.45
N ALA A 73 9.80 -10.13 1.71
CA ALA A 73 9.24 -8.85 2.11
C ALA A 73 7.72 -8.96 2.33
N GLN A 74 7.00 -9.62 1.42
CA GLN A 74 5.56 -9.85 1.54
C GLN A 74 5.23 -10.66 2.81
N SER A 75 5.94 -11.77 3.06
CA SER A 75 5.72 -12.62 4.23
C SER A 75 6.02 -11.91 5.57
N LYS A 76 6.88 -10.89 5.56
CA LYS A 76 7.30 -10.13 6.74
C LYS A 76 6.64 -8.77 6.86
N ALA A 77 5.85 -8.33 5.89
CA ALA A 77 5.27 -6.99 5.85
C ALA A 77 4.47 -6.67 7.13
N THR A 78 3.57 -7.57 7.52
CA THR A 78 2.75 -7.41 8.74
C THR A 78 3.62 -7.23 9.99
N GLU A 79 4.60 -8.13 10.18
CA GLU A 79 5.52 -8.10 11.33
C GLU A 79 6.30 -6.78 11.37
N ILE A 80 6.94 -6.41 10.26
CA ILE A 80 7.74 -5.19 10.15
C ILE A 80 6.91 -3.94 10.45
N ILE A 81 5.72 -3.81 9.85
CA ILE A 81 4.88 -2.62 10.02
C ILE A 81 4.34 -2.55 11.46
N MET A 82 3.94 -3.68 12.04
CA MET A 82 3.47 -3.71 13.43
C MET A 82 4.54 -3.28 14.43
N GLU A 83 5.82 -3.65 14.21
CA GLU A 83 6.93 -3.18 15.04
C GLU A 83 7.13 -1.67 14.99
N GLN A 84 6.69 -1.01 13.92
CA GLN A 84 6.82 0.44 13.77
C GLN A 84 5.66 1.23 14.38
N LEU A 85 4.56 0.60 14.82
CA LEU A 85 3.40 1.31 15.39
C LEU A 85 3.77 2.38 16.44
N PRO A 86 4.69 2.12 17.40
CA PRO A 86 5.08 3.13 18.38
C PRO A 86 5.80 4.35 17.77
N ASN A 87 6.57 4.16 16.70
CA ASN A 87 7.28 5.24 16.02
C ASN A 87 6.33 6.19 15.28
N PHE A 88 5.14 5.70 14.93
CA PHE A 88 4.09 6.48 14.28
C PHE A 88 2.97 6.94 15.25
N GLY A 89 3.02 6.51 16.52
CA GLY A 89 1.95 6.78 17.48
C GLY A 89 0.60 6.15 17.10
N ALA A 90 0.60 5.10 16.28
CA ALA A 90 -0.61 4.47 15.79
C ALA A 90 -1.12 3.39 16.76
N ALA A 91 -2.44 3.32 16.94
CA ALA A 91 -3.07 2.38 17.88
C ALA A 91 -3.17 0.96 17.32
N SER A 92 -3.25 0.82 15.99
CA SER A 92 -3.40 -0.45 15.29
C SER A 92 -2.77 -0.41 13.90
N LEU A 93 -2.51 -1.58 13.33
CA LEU A 93 -2.06 -1.73 11.95
C LEU A 93 -3.02 -1.06 10.96
N GLU A 94 -4.33 -1.27 11.14
CA GLU A 94 -5.37 -0.64 10.32
C GLU A 94 -5.26 0.90 10.37
N SER A 95 -5.16 1.49 11.58
CA SER A 95 -5.06 2.95 11.72
C SER A 95 -3.81 3.52 11.05
N LEU A 96 -2.66 2.84 11.20
CA LEU A 96 -1.41 3.28 10.56
C LEU A 96 -1.53 3.27 9.04
N ILE A 97 -2.14 2.23 8.47
CA ILE A 97 -2.30 2.12 7.01
C ILE A 97 -3.23 3.20 6.49
N LEU A 98 -4.35 3.46 7.17
CA LEU A 98 -5.30 4.51 6.76
C LEU A 98 -4.66 5.90 6.82
N ASP A 99 -3.95 6.21 7.91
CA ASP A 99 -3.26 7.50 8.08
C ASP A 99 -2.18 7.70 7.01
N LEU A 100 -1.35 6.68 6.76
CA LEU A 100 -0.32 6.75 5.74
C LEU A 100 -0.90 6.81 4.32
N SER A 101 -1.98 6.09 4.03
CA SER A 101 -2.62 6.12 2.71
C SER A 101 -3.22 7.50 2.44
N THR A 102 -3.85 8.13 3.43
CA THR A 102 -4.32 9.52 3.35
C THR A 102 -3.17 10.47 3.03
N TYR A 103 -2.06 10.38 3.78
CA TYR A 103 -0.87 11.19 3.49
C TYR A 103 -0.33 10.96 2.08
N LEU A 104 -0.28 9.70 1.62
CA LEU A 104 0.20 9.34 0.30
C LEU A 104 -0.72 9.90 -0.80
N ARG A 105 -2.03 9.89 -0.58
CA ARG A 105 -3.03 10.50 -1.48
C ARG A 105 -2.75 11.99 -1.66
N ASP A 106 -2.60 12.71 -0.54
CA ASP A 106 -2.42 14.16 -0.54
C ASP A 106 -1.09 14.59 -1.16
N THR A 107 -0.05 13.73 -1.09
CA THR A 107 1.32 14.08 -1.50
C THR A 107 1.70 13.56 -2.88
N PHE A 108 1.30 12.33 -3.20
CA PHE A 108 1.71 11.58 -4.39
C PHE A 108 0.55 11.23 -5.33
N GLY A 109 -0.68 11.43 -4.87
CA GLY A 109 -1.88 11.24 -5.66
C GLY A 109 -2.59 9.90 -5.42
N GLN A 110 -3.68 9.74 -6.15
CA GLN A 110 -4.68 8.72 -5.90
C GLN A 110 -4.15 7.29 -6.08
N LEU A 111 -3.37 7.06 -7.14
CA LEU A 111 -2.80 5.75 -7.45
C LEU A 111 -1.89 5.22 -6.32
N THR A 112 -1.05 6.07 -5.73
CA THR A 112 -0.12 5.68 -4.65
C THR A 112 -0.88 5.32 -3.37
N SER A 113 -1.94 6.08 -3.06
CA SER A 113 -2.85 5.74 -1.96
C SER A 113 -3.57 4.41 -2.22
N MET A 114 -4.08 4.19 -3.44
CA MET A 114 -4.73 2.95 -3.85
C MET A 114 -3.80 1.73 -3.68
N GLN A 115 -2.52 1.86 -4.06
CA GLN A 115 -1.51 0.81 -3.86
C GLN A 115 -1.33 0.50 -2.37
N SER A 116 -1.19 1.54 -1.54
CA SER A 116 -1.07 1.42 -0.08
C SER A 116 -2.30 0.74 0.55
N LEU A 117 -3.51 1.15 0.18
CA LEU A 117 -4.76 0.56 0.69
C LEU A 117 -4.96 -0.87 0.20
N SER A 118 -4.60 -1.17 -1.05
CA SER A 118 -4.64 -2.55 -1.58
C SER A 118 -3.74 -3.47 -0.79
N THR A 119 -2.53 -3.03 -0.44
CA THR A 119 -1.66 -3.74 0.49
C THR A 119 -2.32 -3.86 1.86
N GLY A 120 -2.92 -2.78 2.36
CA GLY A 120 -3.65 -2.81 3.62
C GLY A 120 -4.74 -3.87 3.69
N VAL A 121 -5.52 -4.04 2.62
CA VAL A 121 -6.54 -5.08 2.52
C VAL A 121 -5.92 -6.48 2.56
N GLU A 122 -4.75 -6.68 1.98
CA GLU A 122 -4.04 -7.97 2.09
C GLU A 122 -3.55 -8.24 3.53
N LEU A 123 -3.01 -7.23 4.19
CA LEU A 123 -2.46 -7.36 5.54
C LEU A 123 -3.55 -7.44 6.62
N VAL A 124 -4.71 -6.81 6.38
CA VAL A 124 -5.86 -6.75 7.30
C VAL A 124 -7.16 -7.08 6.55
N PRO A 125 -7.33 -8.33 6.08
CA PRO A 125 -8.42 -8.71 5.18
C PRO A 125 -9.81 -8.63 5.82
N THR A 126 -9.90 -8.54 7.15
CA THR A 126 -11.18 -8.39 7.86
C THR A 126 -11.64 -6.92 7.97
N SER A 127 -10.77 -5.96 7.64
CA SER A 127 -11.10 -4.54 7.71
C SER A 127 -12.15 -4.19 6.67
N ASN A 128 -13.25 -3.56 7.09
CA ASN A 128 -14.24 -3.00 6.17
C ASN A 128 -13.85 -1.58 5.77
N THR A 129 -13.24 -0.82 6.67
CA THR A 129 -12.74 0.54 6.44
C THR A 129 -11.68 0.57 5.36
N LEU A 130 -10.66 -0.30 5.42
CA LEU A 130 -9.63 -0.36 4.39
C LEU A 130 -10.19 -0.73 3.02
N LYS A 131 -11.14 -1.68 2.95
CA LYS A 131 -11.80 -2.03 1.69
C LYS A 131 -12.60 -0.87 1.14
N TYR A 132 -13.36 -0.18 2.01
CA TYR A 132 -14.17 0.97 1.65
C TYR A 132 -13.32 2.11 1.08
N ASP A 133 -12.26 2.51 1.78
CA ASP A 133 -11.34 3.55 1.30
C ASP A 133 -10.62 3.12 0.02
N CYS A 134 -10.26 1.84 -0.09
CA CYS A 134 -9.65 1.29 -1.30
C CYS A 134 -10.61 1.38 -2.50
N CYS A 135 -11.91 1.12 -2.31
CA CYS A 135 -12.93 1.28 -3.36
C CYS A 135 -13.01 2.72 -3.86
N ILE A 136 -13.01 3.71 -2.96
CA ILE A 136 -13.01 5.13 -3.33
C ILE A 136 -11.80 5.45 -4.23
N ASP A 137 -10.62 5.04 -3.78
CA ASP A 137 -9.39 5.32 -4.50
C ASP A 137 -9.34 4.62 -5.86
N LEU A 138 -9.88 3.41 -5.92
CA LEU A 138 -9.96 2.61 -7.14
C LEU A 138 -10.94 3.21 -8.16
N ILE A 139 -12.10 3.71 -7.71
CA ILE A 139 -13.05 4.43 -8.58
C ILE A 139 -12.37 5.64 -9.21
N ASN A 140 -11.74 6.48 -8.39
CA ASN A 140 -11.05 7.67 -8.88
C ASN A 140 -9.91 7.31 -9.86
N CYS A 141 -9.15 6.24 -9.58
CA CYS A 141 -8.12 5.76 -10.51
C CYS A 141 -8.69 5.24 -11.84
N ILE A 142 -9.87 4.61 -11.82
CA ILE A 142 -10.57 4.13 -13.03
C ILE A 142 -11.06 5.32 -13.86
N ASP A 143 -11.71 6.29 -13.23
CA ASP A 143 -12.23 7.50 -13.89
C ASP A 143 -11.11 8.33 -14.53
N ASP A 144 -10.01 8.51 -13.81
CA ASP A 144 -8.85 9.27 -14.29
C ASP A 144 -7.95 8.47 -15.26
N ASN A 145 -8.33 7.23 -15.63
CA ASN A 145 -7.52 6.33 -16.46
C ASN A 145 -6.08 6.14 -15.96
N GLN A 146 -5.89 6.09 -14.64
CA GLN A 146 -4.58 5.90 -14.00
C GLN A 146 -4.13 4.44 -13.94
N LEU A 147 -5.05 3.50 -14.18
CA LEU A 147 -4.75 2.07 -14.15
C LEU A 147 -4.25 1.58 -15.52
N PRO A 148 -3.21 0.72 -15.56
CA PRO A 148 -2.73 0.13 -16.82
C PRO A 148 -3.75 -0.82 -17.45
N HIS A 149 -4.61 -1.44 -16.64
CA HIS A 149 -5.67 -2.36 -17.06
C HIS A 149 -6.97 -1.99 -16.35
N LYS A 150 -7.83 -1.23 -17.02
CA LYS A 150 -9.09 -0.74 -16.45
C LYS A 150 -9.98 -1.88 -15.98
N GLU A 151 -10.07 -2.96 -16.75
CA GLU A 151 -10.91 -4.13 -16.49
C GLU A 151 -10.51 -4.83 -15.17
N ALA A 152 -9.21 -5.01 -14.95
CA ALA A 152 -8.70 -5.58 -13.70
C ALA A 152 -9.03 -4.69 -12.49
N GLY A 153 -9.04 -3.36 -12.68
CA GLY A 153 -9.51 -2.41 -11.67
C GLY A 153 -10.99 -2.60 -11.35
N ILE A 154 -11.85 -2.72 -12.37
CA ILE A 154 -13.29 -2.93 -12.21
C ILE A 154 -13.57 -4.26 -11.50
N GLU A 155 -12.89 -5.33 -11.87
CA GLU A 155 -12.99 -6.64 -11.21
C GLU A 155 -12.61 -6.56 -9.73
N LYS A 156 -11.51 -5.85 -9.40
CA LYS A 156 -11.09 -5.65 -8.03
C LYS A 156 -12.09 -4.82 -7.23
N LEU A 157 -12.66 -3.77 -7.83
CA LEU A 157 -13.71 -2.95 -7.22
C LEU A 157 -14.95 -3.80 -6.89
N GLN A 158 -15.39 -4.64 -7.83
CA GLN A 158 -16.49 -5.56 -7.61
C GLN A 158 -16.21 -6.53 -6.46
N GLN A 159 -15.01 -7.11 -6.43
CA GLN A 159 -14.59 -8.00 -5.34
C GLN A 159 -14.69 -7.28 -3.98
N LEU A 160 -14.04 -6.13 -3.85
CA LEU A 160 -13.97 -5.40 -2.58
C LEU A 160 -15.36 -4.97 -2.09
N LEU A 161 -16.20 -4.41 -2.97
CA LEU A 161 -17.57 -4.04 -2.63
C LEU A 161 -18.38 -5.25 -2.14
N SER A 162 -18.19 -6.44 -2.73
CA SER A 162 -18.91 -7.65 -2.28
C SER A 162 -18.47 -8.18 -0.91
N GLU A 163 -17.22 -7.87 -0.49
CA GLU A 163 -16.65 -8.32 0.77
C GLU A 163 -16.90 -7.34 1.93
N ILE A 164 -17.33 -6.11 1.62
CA ILE A 164 -17.71 -5.12 2.63
C ILE A 164 -19.03 -5.55 3.27
N ASN A 165 -19.05 -5.64 4.59
CA ASN A 165 -20.26 -5.74 5.38
C ASN A 165 -20.75 -4.32 5.73
N PRO A 166 -21.84 -3.81 5.12
CA PRO A 166 -22.26 -2.43 5.32
C PRO A 166 -22.64 -2.12 6.77
N LYS A 167 -23.06 -3.13 7.55
CA LYS A 167 -23.40 -2.95 8.98
C LYS A 167 -22.20 -2.60 9.86
N MET A 168 -20.98 -2.83 9.35
CA MET A 168 -19.73 -2.51 10.03
C MET A 168 -19.18 -1.14 9.63
N LEU A 169 -19.81 -0.46 8.67
CA LEU A 169 -19.45 0.91 8.28
C LEU A 169 -20.12 1.92 9.22
N ASN A 170 -19.54 3.12 9.30
CA ASN A 170 -20.24 4.27 9.88
C ASN A 170 -21.53 4.52 9.08
N SER A 171 -22.64 4.78 9.77
CA SER A 171 -23.94 5.03 9.15
C SER A 171 -23.93 6.17 8.13
N GLU A 172 -23.04 7.15 8.30
CA GLU A 172 -22.86 8.28 7.37
C GLU A 172 -22.31 7.83 6.01
N LEU A 173 -21.57 6.72 5.96
CA LEU A 173 -20.91 6.19 4.75
C LEU A 173 -21.81 5.23 3.95
N LEU A 174 -23.00 4.88 4.47
CA LEU A 174 -23.88 3.90 3.83
C LEU A 174 -24.43 4.38 2.50
N GLU A 175 -24.67 5.68 2.35
CA GLU A 175 -25.18 6.23 1.09
C GLU A 175 -24.09 6.26 0.03
N ASP A 176 -22.89 6.73 0.41
CA ASP A 176 -21.71 6.69 -0.45
C ASP A 176 -21.39 5.26 -0.90
N TYR A 177 -21.52 4.27 0.00
CA TYR A 177 -21.36 2.86 -0.35
C TYR A 177 -22.33 2.41 -1.45
N LYS A 178 -23.61 2.77 -1.36
CA LYS A 178 -24.59 2.45 -2.42
C LYS A 178 -24.24 3.16 -3.71
N GLN A 179 -23.80 4.41 -3.64
CA GLN A 179 -23.38 5.16 -4.82
C GLN A 179 -22.20 4.47 -5.53
N MET A 180 -21.21 3.97 -4.78
CA MET A 180 -20.11 3.18 -5.34
C MET A 180 -20.61 1.91 -6.06
N GLN A 181 -21.66 1.26 -5.55
CA GLN A 181 -22.26 0.10 -6.23
C GLN A 181 -22.94 0.48 -7.55
N GLU A 182 -23.52 1.68 -7.67
CA GLU A 182 -24.08 2.16 -8.94
C GLU A 182 -22.97 2.54 -9.92
N ILE A 183 -21.92 3.24 -9.46
CA ILE A 183 -20.73 3.57 -10.28
C ILE A 183 -20.10 2.30 -10.87
N LEU A 184 -19.99 1.22 -10.08
CA LEU A 184 -19.50 -0.06 -10.58
C LEU A 184 -20.33 -0.59 -11.77
N LYS A 185 -21.67 -0.47 -11.71
CA LYS A 185 -22.53 -0.91 -12.81
C LYS A 185 -22.33 -0.07 -14.06
N GLU A 186 -22.09 1.23 -13.90
CA GLU A 186 -21.78 2.14 -15.01
C GLU A 186 -20.47 1.74 -15.69
N PHE A 187 -19.42 1.44 -14.92
CA PHE A 187 -18.15 0.93 -15.46
C PHE A 187 -18.27 -0.40 -16.19
N GLN A 188 -19.17 -1.28 -15.75
CA GLN A 188 -19.42 -2.57 -16.41
C GLN A 188 -20.25 -2.44 -17.69
N ALA A 189 -20.97 -1.32 -17.86
CA ALA A 189 -21.80 -1.06 -19.04
C ALA A 189 -21.07 -0.28 -20.14
N SER A 190 -19.94 0.36 -19.82
CA SER A 190 -19.09 1.12 -20.75
C SER A 190 -18.11 0.23 -21.50
#